data_AF-A0A8T3U2C5-F1
#
_entry.id   AF-A0A8T3U2C5-F1
#
_cell.length_a   1.000
_cell.length_b   1.000
_cell.length_c   1.000
_cell.angle_alpha   90.00
_cell.angle_beta   90.00
_cell.angle_gamma   90.00
#
_symmetry.space_group_name_H-M   'P 1'
#
loop_
_entity.id
_entity.type
_entity.pdbx_description
1 polymer ?
#
loop_
_entity_poly.entity_id
_entity_poly.type
_entity_poly.pdbx_seq_one_letter_code
_entity_poly.pdbx_strand_id
1 'polypeptide(L)' 'MELNTNILGIICEYNPFHNGHLYHLLESKEIAGASHTIAIMSGNFVQRRRTCSFR' A
#
# COMPACT_ATOMS: atom_id res chain seq x y z
N MET A 1 18.47 -21.87 7.24
CA MET A 1 17.92 -20.50 7.35
C MET A 1 17.00 -20.34 6.15
N GLU A 2 15.70 -20.55 6.34
CA GLU A 2 14.74 -20.38 5.23
C GLU A 2 14.64 -18.90 4.88
N LEU A 3 14.81 -18.58 3.59
CA LEU A 3 14.59 -17.23 3.09
C LEU A 3 13.09 -17.00 3.01
N ASN A 4 12.61 -15.95 3.66
CA ASN A 4 11.21 -15.58 3.64
C ASN A 4 10.84 -14.96 2.29
N THR A 5 10.06 -15.70 1.49
CA THR A 5 9.66 -15.31 0.13
C THR A 5 8.27 -14.68 0.04
N ASN A 6 7.60 -14.44 1.17
CA ASN A 6 6.25 -13.89 1.16
C ASN A 6 6.25 -12.45 0.66
N ILE A 7 5.30 -12.14 -0.24
CA ILE A 7 5.11 -10.81 -0.84
C ILE A 7 3.73 -10.30 -0.43
N LEU A 8 3.69 -9.11 0.16
CA LEU A 8 2.45 -8.40 0.49
C LEU A 8 1.97 -7.62 -0.74
N GLY A 9 0.75 -7.88 -1.19
CA GLY A 9 0.05 -7.04 -2.17
C GLY A 9 -0.87 -6.03 -1.49
N ILE A 10 -0.82 -4.76 -1.89
CA ILE A 10 -1.74 -3.71 -1.44
C ILE A 10 -2.44 -3.10 -2.65
N ILE A 11 -3.77 -3.03 -2.61
CA ILE A 11 -4.57 -2.26 -3.58
C ILE A 11 -5.03 -0.99 -2.87
N CYS A 12 -4.64 0.18 -3.36
CA CYS A 12 -4.94 1.43 -2.65
C CYS A 12 -5.06 2.67 -3.55
N GLU A 13 -5.65 3.71 -2.97
CA GLU A 13 -5.71 5.06 -3.55
C GLU A 13 -5.15 6.05 -2.51
N TYR A 14 -3.83 6.07 -2.33
CA TYR A 14 -3.19 6.97 -1.37
C TYR A 14 -3.21 8.42 -1.86
N ASN A 15 -4.31 9.10 -1.57
CA ASN A 15 -4.64 10.42 -2.11
C ASN A 15 -5.08 11.42 -1.01
N PRO A 16 -4.14 12.15 -0.36
CA PRO A 16 -2.69 11.89 -0.33
C PRO A 16 -2.35 10.78 0.67
N PHE A 17 -1.07 10.37 0.70
CA PHE A 17 -0.60 9.46 1.74
C PHE A 17 -0.65 10.14 3.13
N HIS A 18 -1.13 9.43 4.16
CA HIS A 18 -1.29 9.98 5.51
C HIS A 18 -1.05 8.91 6.58
N ASN A 19 -1.02 9.29 7.87
CA ASN A 19 -0.65 8.36 8.96
C ASN A 19 -1.52 7.10 9.04
N GLY A 20 -2.80 7.17 8.69
CA GLY A 20 -3.65 5.97 8.55
C GLY A 20 -3.15 4.99 7.47
N HIS A 21 -2.66 5.48 6.33
CA HIS A 21 -2.06 4.66 5.28
C HIS A 21 -0.74 4.04 5.73
N LEU A 22 0.08 4.81 6.47
CA LEU A 22 1.32 4.31 7.07
C LEU A 22 1.04 3.17 8.06
N TYR A 23 0.10 3.39 8.97
CA TYR A 23 -0.30 2.36 9.94
C TYR A 23 -0.79 1.10 9.22
N HIS A 24 -1.69 1.25 8.25
CA HIS A 24 -2.18 0.13 7.43
C HIS A 24 -1.05 -0.64 6.73
N LEU A 25 -0.09 0.05 6.13
CA LEU A 25 1.06 -0.57 5.46
C LEU A 25 1.94 -1.35 6.44
N LEU A 26 2.29 -0.76 7.58
CA LEU A 26 3.16 -1.38 8.57
C LEU A 26 2.49 -2.61 9.20
N GLU A 27 1.24 -2.46 9.65
CA GLU A 27 0.46 -3.56 10.25
C GLU A 27 0.31 -4.72 9.25
N SER A 28 -0.03 -4.42 7.98
CA SER A 28 -0.16 -5.44 6.95
C SER A 28 1.14 -6.17 6.66
N LYS A 29 2.29 -5.46 6.71
CA LYS A 29 3.60 -6.06 6.48
C LYS A 29 4.01 -7.00 7.62
N GLU A 30 3.74 -6.60 8.87
CA GLU A 30 3.99 -7.43 10.05
C GLU A 30 3.10 -8.68 10.03
N ILE A 31 1.78 -8.53 9.81
CA ILE A 31 0.83 -9.66 9.76
C ILE A 31 1.18 -10.63 8.63
N ALA A 32 1.51 -10.12 7.44
CA ALA A 32 1.87 -10.96 6.30
C ALA A 32 3.25 -11.62 6.46
N GLY A 33 4.06 -11.16 7.42
CA GLY A 33 5.45 -11.53 7.55
C GLY A 33 6.17 -11.42 6.20
N ALA A 34 5.98 -10.32 5.47
CA ALA A 34 6.42 -10.23 4.08
C ALA A 34 7.80 -9.56 3.96
N SER A 35 8.68 -10.13 3.14
CA SER A 35 9.99 -9.53 2.85
C SER A 35 9.88 -8.39 1.83
N HIS A 36 8.87 -8.46 0.96
CA HIS A 36 8.62 -7.48 -0.09
C HIS A 36 7.15 -7.04 -0.07
N THR A 37 6.90 -5.80 -0.49
CA THR A 37 5.54 -5.25 -0.63
C THR A 37 5.39 -4.64 -2.01
N ILE A 38 4.28 -4.96 -2.68
CA ILE A 38 3.89 -4.41 -3.98
C ILE A 38 2.56 -3.68 -3.79
N ALA A 39 2.52 -2.40 -4.15
CA ALA A 39 1.29 -1.61 -4.14
C ALA A 39 0.81 -1.40 -5.58
N ILE A 40 -0.44 -1.78 -5.85
CA ILE A 40 -1.17 -1.42 -7.06
C ILE A 40 -2.02 -0.20 -6.71
N MET A 41 -1.60 0.95 -7.21
CA MET A 41 -2.19 2.24 -6.88
C MET A 41 -3.00 2.80 -8.05
N SER A 42 -4.14 3.43 -7.74
CA SER A 42 -4.80 4.31 -8.71
C SER A 42 -3.85 5.44 -9.14
N GLY A 43 -3.85 5.74 -10.44
CA GLY A 43 -3.02 6.78 -11.03
C GLY A 43 -3.61 8.19 -10.82
N ASN A 44 -3.62 9.00 -11.87
CA ASN A 44 -4.05 10.41 -11.80
C ASN A 44 -5.54 10.61 -11.48
N PHE A 45 -6.36 9.57 -11.61
CA PHE A 45 -7.78 9.58 -11.31
C PHE A 45 -8.11 8.46 -10.33
N VAL A 46 -8.84 8.80 -9.27
CA VAL A 46 -9.28 7.84 -8.25
C VAL A 46 -10.69 7.32 -8.55
N GLN A 47 -11.06 6.18 -7.95
CA GLN A 47 -12.30 5.45 -8.14
C GLN A 47 -13.53 6.34 -7.98
N ARG A 48 -13.44 7.34 -7.10
CA ARG A 48 -14.51 8.32 -6.83
C ARG A 48 -14.59 9.49 -7.82
N ARG A 49 -14.00 9.36 -9.02
CA ARG A 49 -14.03 10.34 -10.12
C ARG A 49 -13.45 11.70 -9.72
N ARG A 50 -12.40 11.70 -8.91
CA ARG A 50 -11.63 12.89 -8.54
C ARG A 50 -10.20 12.77 -9.05
N THR A 51 -9.53 13.90 -9.20
CA THR A 51 -8.09 13.93 -9.44
C THR A 51 -7.35 13.44 -8.20
N CYS A 52 -6.25 12.73 -8.41
CA CYS A 52 -5.31 12.42 -7.34
C CYS A 52 -4.58 13.69 -6.89
N SER A 53 -4.49 13.89 -5.58
CA SER A 53 -3.74 14.95 -4.92
C SER A 53 -2.33 14.46 -4.68
N PHE A 54 -1.38 15.15 -5.28
CA PHE A 54 0.05 14.93 -5.07
C PHE A 54 0.51 15.88 -3.98
N ARG A 55 0.28 15.50 -2.72
CA ARG A 55 0.78 16.26 -1.57
C ARG A 55 1.46 15.35 -0.58
#